data_AF-A0A1S2L9K1-F1
#
_entry.id   AF-A0A1S2L9K1-F1
#
_cell.length_a   1.000
_cell.length_b   1.000
_cell.length_c   1.000
_cell.angle_alpha   90.00
_cell.angle_beta   90.00
_cell.angle_gamma   90.00
#
_symmetry.space_group_name_H-M   'P 1'
#
loop_
_entity.id
_entity.type
_entity.pdbx_description
1 polymer ?
#
loop_
_entity_poly.entity_id
_entity_poly.type
_entity_poly.pdbx_seq_one_letter_code
_entity_poly.pdbx_strand_id
1 'polypeptide(L)'
;MADMKSCEGKITTLECMECGCRETFTERQFTFTDGLRCGICSGPVKPVATKPGEEVNNRRLNKGPKKKISVGTITVDIDVSNAIKGLKAVQREAKKATRALKEVEEMKLKYRGNE
;
A
#
# COMPACT_ATOMS: atom_id res chain seq x y z
N MET A 1 1.98 -35.04 6.02
CA MET A 1 2.00 -33.66 5.48
C MET A 1 0.84 -32.90 6.11
N ALA A 2 1.15 -32.11 7.13
CA ALA A 2 0.25 -31.10 7.68
C ALA A 2 0.34 -29.83 6.80
N ASP A 3 -0.57 -28.88 7.06
CA ASP A 3 -0.53 -27.48 6.58
C ASP A 3 -1.23 -27.13 5.26
N MET A 4 -2.57 -27.15 5.30
CA MET A 4 -3.40 -26.05 4.72
C MET A 4 -4.65 -25.78 5.59
N LYS A 5 -4.56 -25.97 6.91
CA LYS A 5 -5.54 -25.37 7.83
C LYS A 5 -5.15 -23.91 7.98
N SER A 6 -5.71 -23.05 7.13
CA SER A 6 -5.75 -21.62 7.42
C SER A 6 -6.58 -21.44 8.69
N CYS A 7 -5.89 -21.37 9.82
CA CYS A 7 -6.42 -21.00 11.13
C CYS A 7 -6.42 -19.47 11.26
N GLU A 8 -7.04 -18.75 10.33
CA GLU A 8 -7.05 -17.28 10.34
C GLU A 8 -8.45 -16.73 10.58
N GLY A 9 -8.85 -16.80 11.84
CA GLY A 9 -10.01 -16.10 12.42
C GLY A 9 -11.35 -16.75 12.10
N LYS A 10 -12.22 -16.85 13.09
CA LYS A 10 -13.63 -17.14 12.81
C LYS A 10 -14.17 -15.94 12.03
N ILE A 11 -14.27 -16.07 10.71
CA ILE A 11 -14.89 -15.06 9.87
C ILE A 11 -16.39 -15.12 10.18
N THR A 12 -16.83 -14.32 11.15
CA THR A 12 -18.25 -14.14 11.40
C THR A 12 -18.80 -13.27 10.28
N THR A 13 -19.65 -13.83 9.45
CA THR A 13 -20.36 -13.07 8.43
C THR A 13 -21.63 -12.47 9.01
N LEU A 14 -21.88 -11.21 8.70
CA LEU A 14 -23.08 -10.50 9.10
C LEU A 14 -23.99 -10.36 7.89
N GLU A 15 -25.23 -10.80 8.02
CA GLU A 15 -26.27 -10.61 7.01
C GLU A 15 -27.19 -9.48 7.45
N CYS A 16 -27.40 -8.48 6.60
CA CYS A 16 -28.42 -7.45 6.85
C CYS A 16 -29.83 -8.04 6.69
N MET A 17 -30.71 -7.74 7.66
CA MET A 17 -32.10 -8.22 7.64
C MET A 17 -32.97 -7.51 6.59
N GLU A 18 -32.59 -6.32 6.14
CA GLU A 18 -33.39 -5.51 5.20
C GLU A 18 -32.96 -5.73 3.75
N CYS A 19 -31.67 -5.54 3.45
CA CYS A 19 -31.14 -5.60 2.09
C CYS A 19 -30.41 -6.92 1.77
N GLY A 20 -30.37 -7.90 2.69
CA GLY A 20 -29.79 -9.23 2.46
C GLY A 20 -28.28 -9.26 2.22
N CYS A 21 -27.61 -8.11 2.30
CA CYS A 21 -26.19 -8.00 2.04
C CYS A 21 -25.38 -8.72 3.13
N ARG A 22 -24.47 -9.60 2.69
CA ARG A 22 -23.57 -10.35 3.56
C ARG A 22 -22.18 -9.75 3.55
N GLU A 23 -21.74 -9.35 4.73
CA GLU A 23 -20.44 -8.73 4.96
C GLU A 23 -19.57 -9.64 5.83
N THR A 24 -18.33 -9.84 5.42
CA THR A 24 -17.32 -10.61 6.15
C THR A 24 -16.55 -9.67 7.05
N PHE A 25 -16.58 -9.93 8.37
CA PHE A 25 -15.79 -9.19 9.35
C PHE A 25 -14.67 -10.06 9.88
N THR A 26 -13.48 -9.47 9.96
CA THR A 26 -12.32 -10.10 10.62
C THR A 26 -12.36 -9.80 12.12
N GLU A 27 -11.87 -10.70 12.97
CA GLU A 27 -11.90 -10.55 14.44
C GLU A 27 -11.28 -9.21 14.93
N ARG A 28 -10.32 -8.63 14.18
CA ARG A 28 -9.73 -7.31 14.51
C ARG A 28 -10.70 -6.13 14.34
N GLN A 29 -11.84 -6.33 13.69
CA GLN A 29 -12.89 -5.32 13.50
C GLN A 29 -14.02 -5.46 14.52
N PHE A 30 -13.98 -6.49 15.38
CA PHE A 30 -14.88 -6.68 16.52
C PHE A 30 -14.42 -5.84 17.74
N THR A 31 -14.16 -4.54 17.55
CA THR A 31 -14.19 -3.63 18.70
C THR A 31 -15.66 -3.51 19.11
N PHE A 32 -15.99 -4.12 20.25
CA PHE A 32 -17.31 -4.55 20.74
C PHE A 32 -18.35 -3.43 20.97
N THR A 33 -18.20 -2.23 20.39
CA THR A 33 -18.95 -1.04 20.82
C THR A 33 -19.89 -0.42 19.80
N ASP A 34 -19.76 -0.69 18.50
CA ASP A 34 -20.57 0.04 17.52
C ASP A 34 -21.56 -0.90 16.87
N GLY A 35 -22.84 -0.70 17.18
CA GLY A 35 -23.97 -1.43 16.60
C GLY A 35 -23.79 -1.59 15.10
N LEU A 36 -23.42 -2.80 14.69
CA LEU A 36 -23.06 -3.12 13.32
C LEU A 36 -24.30 -2.90 12.46
N ARG A 37 -24.25 -1.88 11.60
CA ARG A 37 -25.27 -1.58 10.61
C ARG A 37 -24.75 -1.97 9.24
N CYS A 38 -25.66 -2.35 8.34
CA CYS A 38 -25.27 -2.65 6.97
C CYS A 38 -24.59 -1.43 6.32
N GLY A 39 -23.45 -1.63 5.65
CA GLY A 39 -22.72 -0.56 4.98
C GLY A 39 -23.43 0.04 3.76
N ILE A 40 -24.55 -0.57 3.32
CA ILE A 40 -25.35 -0.17 2.16
C ILE A 40 -26.65 0.51 2.62
N CYS A 41 -27.46 -0.20 3.42
CA CYS A 41 -28.80 0.25 3.81
C CYS A 41 -28.91 0.76 5.26
N SER A 42 -27.83 0.71 6.05
CA SER A 42 -27.82 1.08 7.49
C SER A 42 -28.80 0.31 8.39
N GLY A 43 -29.43 -0.75 7.88
CA GLY A 43 -30.33 -1.62 8.63
C GLY A 43 -29.60 -2.57 9.60
N PRO A 44 -30.35 -3.24 10.49
CA PRO A 44 -29.81 -4.18 11.47
C PRO A 44 -29.20 -5.41 10.78
N VAL A 45 -28.15 -5.96 11.38
CA VAL A 45 -27.43 -7.14 10.88
C VAL A 45 -27.43 -8.27 11.90
N LYS A 46 -27.42 -9.51 11.42
CA LYS A 46 -27.34 -10.74 12.25
C LYS A 46 -26.12 -11.57 11.86
N PRO A 47 -25.50 -12.31 12.81
CA PRO A 47 -24.45 -13.25 12.49
C PRO A 47 -25.01 -14.48 11.77
N VAL A 48 -24.35 -14.87 10.66
CA VAL A 48 -24.64 -16.06 9.87
C VAL A 48 -23.32 -16.81 9.64
N ALA A 49 -23.37 -18.14 9.63
CA ALA A 49 -22.22 -18.96 9.29
C ALA A 49 -22.04 -19.03 7.77
N THR A 50 -20.84 -18.74 7.28
CA THR A 50 -20.49 -18.92 5.87
C THR A 50 -20.49 -20.38 5.48
N LYS A 51 -21.20 -20.69 4.39
CA LYS A 51 -21.11 -22.00 3.72
C LYS A 51 -19.96 -21.97 2.70
N PRO A 52 -19.26 -23.10 2.47
CA PRO A 52 -18.27 -23.19 1.40
C PRO A 52 -18.91 -22.89 0.03
N GLY A 53 -18.35 -21.94 -0.71
CA GLY A 53 -18.80 -21.57 -2.07
C GLY A 53 -19.77 -20.38 -2.15
N GLU A 54 -20.10 -19.74 -1.04
CA GLU A 54 -20.98 -18.57 -1.04
C GLU A 54 -20.22 -17.26 -1.34
N GLU A 55 -20.75 -16.44 -2.26
CA GLU A 55 -20.17 -15.13 -2.57
C GLU A 55 -20.42 -14.16 -1.41
N VAL A 56 -19.36 -13.75 -0.72
CA VAL A 56 -19.47 -12.78 0.38
C VAL A 56 -18.75 -11.48 0.05
N ASN A 57 -19.41 -10.37 0.35
CA ASN A 57 -18.89 -9.04 0.08
C ASN A 57 -17.85 -8.66 1.13
N ASN A 58 -16.57 -8.83 0.78
CA ASN A 58 -15.45 -8.39 1.59
C ASN A 58 -15.16 -6.90 1.30
N ARG A 59 -15.55 -5.99 2.20
CA ARG A 59 -15.28 -4.54 2.05
C ARG A 59 -13.80 -4.19 1.86
N ARG A 60 -12.90 -5.05 2.36
CA ARG A 60 -11.44 -4.93 2.15
C ARG A 60 -10.96 -5.44 0.78
N LEU A 61 -11.57 -6.50 0.24
CA LEU A 61 -11.20 -7.05 -1.07
C LEU A 61 -11.86 -6.30 -2.22
N ASN A 62 -13.07 -5.78 -2.01
CA ASN A 62 -13.78 -4.94 -2.98
C ASN A 62 -13.23 -3.50 -2.98
N LYS A 63 -11.93 -3.37 -3.28
CA LYS A 63 -11.36 -2.14 -3.84
C LYS A 63 -11.76 -2.06 -5.31
N GLY A 64 -13.06 -1.88 -5.58
CA GLY A 64 -13.50 -1.44 -6.90
C GLY A 64 -12.76 -0.14 -7.29
N PRO A 65 -12.65 0.17 -8.59
CA PRO A 65 -11.95 1.37 -9.03
C PRO A 65 -12.57 2.59 -8.34
N LYS A 66 -11.78 3.28 -7.50
CA LYS A 66 -12.22 4.50 -6.82
C LYS A 66 -12.72 5.47 -7.88
N LYS A 67 -14.03 5.76 -7.90
CA LYS A 67 -14.62 6.78 -8.78
C LYS A 67 -13.90 8.10 -8.49
N LYS A 68 -13.06 8.55 -9.42
CA LYS A 68 -12.39 9.85 -9.31
C LYS A 68 -13.45 10.92 -9.62
N ILE A 69 -13.90 11.64 -8.58
CA ILE A 69 -14.74 12.81 -8.76
C ILE A 69 -13.79 13.99 -8.95
N SER A 70 -13.70 14.53 -10.17
CA SER A 70 -12.89 15.72 -10.47
C SER A 70 -13.74 16.98 -10.32
N VAL A 71 -13.36 17.87 -9.41
CA VAL A 71 -14.09 19.12 -9.10
C VAL A 71 -13.47 20.35 -9.80
N GLY A 72 -12.37 20.16 -10.55
CA GLY A 72 -11.71 21.23 -11.31
C GLY A 72 -10.20 20.97 -11.47
N THR A 73 -9.52 21.94 -12.07
CA THR A 73 -8.07 21.92 -12.30
C THR A 73 -7.39 22.93 -11.39
N ILE A 74 -6.45 22.48 -10.55
CA ILE A 74 -5.64 23.35 -9.69
C ILE A 74 -4.24 23.41 -10.28
N THR A 75 -3.81 24.60 -10.68
CA THR A 75 -2.43 24.88 -11.09
C THR A 75 -1.65 25.38 -9.89
N VAL A 76 -0.55 24.71 -9.54
CA VAL A 76 0.33 25.10 -8.45
C VAL A 76 1.72 25.35 -9.02
N ASP A 77 2.17 26.60 -8.98
CA ASP A 77 3.53 26.98 -9.33
C ASP A 77 4.42 26.81 -8.10
N ILE A 78 5.35 25.85 -8.16
CA ILE A 78 6.28 25.54 -7.07
C ILE A 78 7.68 25.93 -7.52
N ASP A 79 8.31 26.86 -6.80
CA ASP A 79 9.70 27.23 -7.05
C ASP A 79 10.66 26.15 -6.52
N VAL A 80 11.26 25.40 -7.44
CA VAL A 80 12.23 24.33 -7.17
C VAL A 80 13.69 24.77 -7.42
N SER A 81 13.93 26.08 -7.61
CA SER A 81 15.26 26.61 -7.94
C SER A 81 16.35 26.20 -6.95
N ASN A 82 16.04 26.15 -5.65
CA ASN A 82 16.99 25.77 -4.61
C ASN A 82 17.31 24.28 -4.61
N ALA A 83 16.31 23.43 -4.84
CA ALA A 83 16.53 21.98 -4.98
C ALA A 83 17.43 21.66 -6.18
N ILE A 84 17.23 22.36 -7.31
CA ILE A 84 18.05 22.20 -8.52
C ILE A 84 19.51 22.66 -8.27
N LYS A 85 19.71 23.77 -7.57
CA LYS A 85 21.06 24.25 -7.19
C LYS A 85 21.78 23.23 -6.30
N GLY A 86 21.07 22.65 -5.33
CA GLY A 86 21.60 21.59 -4.46
C GLY A 86 22.03 20.35 -5.24
N LEU A 87 21.18 19.85 -6.14
CA LEU A 87 21.51 18.69 -6.99
C LEU A 87 22.74 18.94 -7.87
N LYS A 88 22.89 20.15 -8.42
CA LYS A 88 24.08 20.52 -9.21
C LYS A 88 25.35 20.59 -8.37
N ALA A 89 25.26 21.00 -7.10
CA ALA A 89 26.41 21.00 -6.20
C ALA A 89 26.90 19.57 -5.95
N VAL A 90 25.98 18.66 -5.61
CA VAL A 90 26.28 17.23 -5.41
C VAL A 90 26.88 16.61 -6.67
N GLN A 91 26.32 16.90 -7.84
CA GLN A 91 26.83 16.39 -9.12
C GLN A 91 28.27 16.87 -9.40
N ARG A 92 28.61 18.11 -9.02
CA ARG A 92 29.98 18.64 -9.18
C ARG A 92 30.96 17.92 -8.28
N GLU A 93 30.59 17.65 -7.05
CA GLU A 93 31.43 16.92 -6.09
C GLU A 93 31.63 15.47 -6.52
N ALA A 94 30.57 14.79 -6.94
CA ALA A 94 30.65 13.43 -7.48
C ALA A 94 31.61 13.35 -8.68
N LYS A 95 31.58 14.34 -9.59
CA LYS A 95 32.51 14.43 -10.73
C LYS A 95 33.96 14.65 -10.32
N LYS A 96 34.21 15.37 -9.22
CA LYS A 96 35.57 15.54 -8.68
C LYS A 96 36.07 14.23 -8.07
N ALA A 97 35.21 13.55 -7.30
CA ALA A 97 35.53 12.26 -6.70
C ALA A 97 35.85 11.20 -7.76
N THR A 98 35.07 11.13 -8.85
CA THR A 98 35.36 10.16 -9.93
C THR A 98 36.66 10.45 -10.68
N ARG A 99 37.04 11.73 -10.83
CA ARG A 99 38.36 12.08 -11.39
C ARG A 99 39.49 11.63 -10.48
N ALA A 100 39.38 11.90 -9.18
CA ALA A 100 40.38 11.47 -8.20
C ALA A 100 40.51 9.94 -8.17
N LEU A 101 39.40 9.20 -8.23
CA LEU A 101 39.42 7.74 -8.31
C LEU A 101 40.14 7.23 -9.58
N LYS A 102 39.91 7.88 -10.72
CA LYS A 102 40.57 7.54 -11.99
C LYS A 102 42.08 7.76 -11.92
N GLU A 103 42.53 8.87 -11.33
CA GLU A 103 43.97 9.14 -11.12
C GLU A 103 44.63 8.09 -10.22
N VAL A 104 43.92 7.64 -9.17
CA VAL A 104 44.40 6.56 -8.29
C VAL A 104 44.49 5.22 -9.02
N GLU A 105 43.54 4.89 -9.89
CA GLU A 105 43.59 3.67 -10.72
C GLU A 105 44.76 3.70 -11.70
N GLU A 106 45.00 4.84 -12.37
CA GLU A 106 46.13 5.03 -13.28
C GLU A 106 47.48 4.89 -12.55
N MET A 107 47.59 5.42 -11.32
CA MET A 107 48.78 5.19 -10.49
C MET A 107 48.94 3.71 -10.12
N LYS A 108 47.86 3.04 -9.66
CA LYS A 108 47.92 1.61 -9.33
C LYS A 108 48.36 0.74 -10.51
N LEU A 109 47.91 1.06 -11.73
CA LEU A 109 48.33 0.36 -12.95
C LEU A 109 49.81 0.56 -13.26
N LYS A 110 50.33 1.79 -13.11
CA LYS A 110 51.78 2.07 -13.29
C LYS A 110 52.64 1.33 -12.27
N TYR A 111 52.20 1.22 -11.02
CA TYR A 111 52.94 0.48 -10.00
C TYR A 111 52.86 -1.04 -10.20
N ARG A 112 51.72 -1.58 -10.67
CA ARG A 112 51.57 -3.02 -10.98
C ARG A 112 52.33 -3.50 -12.22
N GLY A 113 52.70 -2.61 -13.13
CA GLY A 113 53.46 -2.95 -14.34
C GLY A 113 54.98 -2.86 -14.18
N ASN A 114 55.48 -2.53 -12.97
CA ASN A 114 56.90 -2.41 -12.64
C ASN A 114 57.40 -3.55 -11.71
N GLU A 115 56.64 -4.63 -11.59
CA GLU A 115 57.06 -5.93 -11.03
C GLU A 115 57.25 -6.94 -12.18
#